data_AF-A0A3A0FM88-F1
#
_entry.id   AF-A0A3A0FM88-F1
#
_cell.length_a   1.000
_cell.length_b   1.000
_cell.length_c   1.000
_cell.angle_alpha   90.00
_cell.angle_beta   90.00
_cell.angle_gamma   90.00
#
_symmetry.space_group_name_H-M   'P 1'
#
loop_
_entity.id
_entity.type
_entity.pdbx_description
1 polymer ?
#
loop_
_entity_poly.entity_id
_entity_poly.type
_entity_poly.pdbx_seq_one_letter_code
_entity_poly.pdbx_strand_id
1 'polypeptide(L)'
;MMTAEATNDAEARVKAASTHLYEAMTHHFGPLDLGAHQPIVRAISEYAQRNREHDDAGIQQASAHVYEALSRHFGPLDLAANDPLVKALAEYGDACRAAGLKA
;
A
#
# COMPACT_ATOMS: atom_id res chain seq x y z
N MET A 1 -13.19 25.05 6.46
CA MET A 1 -12.19 25.31 5.40
C MET A 1 -10.94 24.50 5.76
N MET A 2 -10.74 23.33 5.14
CA MET A 2 -9.41 22.74 5.11
C MET A 2 -8.51 23.64 4.26
N THR A 3 -7.32 23.99 4.75
CA THR A 3 -6.34 24.78 4.01
C THR A 3 -5.65 23.89 2.98
N ALA A 4 -5.25 24.46 1.83
CA ALA A 4 -4.49 23.75 0.79
C ALA A 4 -3.20 23.09 1.33
N GLU A 5 -2.67 23.60 2.44
CA GLU A 5 -1.53 23.03 3.18
C GLU A 5 -1.82 21.65 3.76
N ALA A 6 -3.02 21.40 4.29
CA ALA A 6 -3.38 20.10 4.87
C ALA A 6 -3.50 19.00 3.81
N THR A 7 -4.02 19.34 2.63
CA THR A 7 -4.08 18.42 1.47
C THR A 7 -2.67 18.13 0.94
N ASN A 8 -1.82 19.15 0.78
CA ASN A 8 -0.44 18.98 0.34
C ASN A 8 0.37 18.09 1.30
N ASP A 9 0.15 18.21 2.62
CA ASP A 9 0.83 17.39 3.63
C ASP A 9 0.38 15.92 3.57
N ALA A 10 -0.92 15.67 3.34
CA ALA A 10 -1.45 14.32 3.15
C ALA A 10 -0.91 13.65 1.88
N GLU A 11 -0.86 14.37 0.76
CA GLU A 11 -0.27 13.86 -0.48
C GLU A 11 1.24 13.57 -0.34
N ALA A 12 1.97 14.43 0.38
CA ALA A 12 3.38 14.22 0.67
C ALA A 12 3.60 12.94 1.51
N ARG A 13 2.76 12.68 2.51
CA ARG A 13 2.80 11.45 3.31
C ARG A 13 2.48 10.21 2.50
N VAL A 14 1.44 10.24 1.65
CA VAL A 14 1.11 9.14 0.75
C VAL A 14 2.28 8.85 -0.18
N LYS A 15 2.91 9.89 -0.74
CA LYS A 15 4.08 9.74 -1.61
C LYS A 15 5.26 9.11 -0.86
N ALA A 16 5.58 9.58 0.34
CA ALA A 16 6.64 9.03 1.16
C ALA A 16 6.39 7.54 1.50
N ALA A 17 5.18 7.21 1.96
CA ALA A 17 4.82 5.83 2.29
C ALA A 17 4.82 4.91 1.06
N SER A 18 4.37 5.40 -0.11
CA SER A 18 4.44 4.63 -1.36
C SER A 18 5.88 4.36 -1.81
N THR A 19 6.79 5.31 -1.56
CA THR A 19 8.23 5.15 -1.86
C THR A 19 8.83 4.10 -0.93
N HIS A 20 8.52 4.17 0.37
CA HIS A 20 8.98 3.19 1.35
C HIS A 20 8.46 1.78 1.03
N LEU A 21 7.19 1.63 0.63
CA LEU A 21 6.64 0.35 0.18
C LEU A 21 7.41 -0.19 -1.04
N TYR A 22 7.69 0.65 -2.03
CA TYR A 22 8.46 0.24 -3.20
C TYR A 22 9.89 -0.21 -2.83
N GLU A 23 10.55 0.52 -1.94
CA GLU A 23 11.88 0.16 -1.43
C GLU A 23 11.84 -1.18 -0.67
N ALA A 24 10.87 -1.37 0.23
CA ALA A 24 10.71 -2.61 0.98
C ALA A 24 10.46 -3.81 0.05
N MET A 25 9.60 -3.65 -0.95
CA MET A 25 9.36 -4.69 -1.95
C MET A 25 10.62 -4.97 -2.79
N THR A 26 11.36 -3.93 -3.19
CA THR A 26 12.60 -4.07 -3.97
C THR A 26 13.70 -4.77 -3.16
N HIS A 27 13.80 -4.46 -1.87
CA HIS A 27 14.72 -5.12 -0.95
C HIS A 27 14.34 -6.59 -0.74
N HIS A 28 13.05 -6.90 -0.64
CA HIS A 28 12.60 -8.26 -0.38
C HIS A 28 12.68 -9.16 -1.62
N PHE A 29 12.31 -8.64 -2.79
CA PHE A 29 12.14 -9.44 -4.02
C PHE A 29 13.19 -9.18 -5.09
N GLY A 30 14.05 -8.17 -4.91
CA GLY A 30 14.93 -7.65 -5.95
C GLY A 30 14.24 -6.60 -6.83
N PRO A 31 14.89 -6.16 -7.93
CA PRO A 31 14.36 -5.12 -8.81
C PRO A 31 12.97 -5.45 -9.35
N LEU A 32 12.01 -4.56 -9.11
CA LEU A 32 10.64 -4.71 -9.57
C LEU A 32 10.43 -3.99 -10.89
N ASP A 33 10.08 -4.73 -11.94
CA ASP A 33 9.57 -4.13 -13.16
C ASP A 33 8.07 -3.83 -13.02
N LEU A 34 7.72 -2.64 -12.53
CA LEU A 34 6.31 -2.25 -12.32
C LEU A 34 5.41 -2.42 -13.55
N GLY A 35 5.95 -2.47 -14.78
CA GLY A 35 5.22 -2.80 -16.00
C GLY A 35 4.84 -4.29 -16.11
N ALA A 36 5.72 -5.18 -15.66
CA ALA A 36 5.48 -6.63 -15.60
C ALA A 36 4.64 -7.06 -14.37
N HIS A 37 4.53 -6.21 -13.35
CA HIS A 37 3.91 -6.52 -12.06
C HIS A 37 2.48 -5.96 -11.91
N GLN A 38 1.72 -5.87 -13.01
CA GLN A 38 0.37 -5.31 -13.02
C GLN A 38 -0.59 -5.88 -11.96
N PRO A 39 -0.63 -7.20 -11.68
CA PRO A 39 -1.51 -7.74 -10.64
C PRO A 39 -1.19 -7.19 -9.25
N ILE A 40 0.10 -7.03 -8.93
CA ILE A 40 0.55 -6.51 -7.63
C ILE A 40 0.20 -5.03 -7.51
N VAL A 41 0.52 -4.23 -8.55
CA VAL A 41 0.19 -2.79 -8.58
C VAL A 41 -1.32 -2.57 -8.45
N ARG A 42 -2.13 -3.39 -9.12
CA ARG A 42 -3.60 -3.34 -9.02
C ARG A 42 -4.09 -3.64 -7.61
N ALA A 43 -3.59 -4.69 -6.98
CA ALA A 43 -3.98 -5.06 -5.61
C ALA A 43 -3.58 -3.97 -4.60
N ILE A 44 -2.38 -3.39 -4.73
CA ILE A 44 -1.93 -2.29 -3.87
C ILE A 44 -2.80 -1.03 -4.09
N SER A 45 -3.20 -0.75 -5.34
CA SER A 45 -4.09 0.37 -5.66
C SER A 45 -5.50 0.17 -5.08
N GLU A 46 -6.02 -1.05 -5.12
CA GLU A 46 -7.28 -1.40 -4.46
C GLU A 46 -7.18 -1.18 -2.95
N TYR A 47 -6.12 -1.69 -2.32
CA TYR A 47 -5.86 -1.51 -0.89
C TYR A 47 -5.79 -0.04 -0.49
N ALA A 48 -5.12 0.81 -1.29
CA ALA A 48 -5.07 2.25 -1.09
C ALA A 48 -6.47 2.90 -1.15
N GLN A 49 -7.27 2.51 -2.13
CA GLN A 49 -8.62 3.03 -2.31
C GLN A 49 -9.54 2.66 -1.14
N ARG A 50 -9.52 1.41 -0.69
CA ARG A 50 -10.31 0.96 0.46
C ARG A 50 -9.91 1.68 1.74
N ASN A 51 -8.62 1.94 1.92
CA ASN A 51 -8.13 2.75 3.03
C ASN A 51 -8.69 4.18 2.99
N ARG A 52 -8.68 4.84 1.81
CA ARG A 52 -9.28 6.17 1.64
C ARG A 52 -10.78 6.19 1.93
N GLU A 53 -11.48 5.12 1.59
CA GLU A 53 -12.91 4.98 1.81
C GLU A 53 -13.28 4.61 3.26
N HIS A 54 -12.29 4.33 4.11
CA HIS A 54 -12.49 3.77 5.46
C HIS A 54 -13.34 2.49 5.47
N ASP A 55 -13.26 1.70 4.40
CA ASP A 55 -13.99 0.44 4.26
C ASP A 55 -13.18 -0.70 4.91
N ASP A 56 -13.35 -0.90 6.22
CA ASP A 56 -12.58 -1.90 6.99
C ASP A 56 -12.70 -3.32 6.40
N ALA A 57 -13.89 -3.70 5.91
CA ALA A 57 -14.10 -4.99 5.27
C ALA A 57 -13.37 -5.08 3.93
N GLY A 58 -13.46 -4.04 3.10
CA GLY A 58 -12.72 -3.93 1.85
C GLY A 58 -11.21 -3.90 2.05
N ILE A 59 -10.70 -3.27 3.11
CA ILE A 59 -9.27 -3.23 3.45
C ILE A 59 -8.74 -4.63 3.75
N GLN A 60 -9.48 -5.44 4.52
CA GLN A 60 -9.10 -6.82 4.81
C GLN A 60 -9.09 -7.69 3.54
N GLN A 61 -10.06 -7.50 2.64
CA GLN A 61 -10.09 -8.22 1.37
C GLN A 61 -8.94 -7.80 0.45
N ALA A 62 -8.71 -6.49 0.33
CA ALA A 62 -7.65 -5.96 -0.52
C ALA A 62 -6.25 -6.32 -0.02
N SER A 63 -6.03 -6.39 1.31
CA SER A 63 -4.75 -6.86 1.85
C SER A 63 -4.49 -8.33 1.54
N ALA A 64 -5.52 -9.18 1.55
CA ALA A 64 -5.43 -10.56 1.09
C ALA A 64 -5.10 -10.63 -0.41
N HIS A 65 -5.70 -9.78 -1.25
CA HIS A 65 -5.37 -9.70 -2.68
C HIS A 65 -3.90 -9.31 -2.92
N VAL A 66 -3.34 -8.39 -2.11
CA VAL A 66 -1.92 -8.02 -2.19
C VAL A 66 -1.05 -9.24 -1.87
N TYR A 67 -1.33 -9.94 -0.78
CA TYR A 67 -0.61 -11.15 -0.39
C TYR A 67 -0.68 -12.24 -1.48
N GLU A 68 -1.87 -12.49 -2.05
CA GLU A 68 -2.05 -13.44 -3.13
C GLU A 68 -1.25 -13.06 -4.38
N ALA A 69 -1.31 -11.79 -4.79
CA ALA A 69 -0.59 -11.31 -5.97
C ALA A 69 0.92 -11.47 -5.81
N LEU A 70 1.45 -11.14 -4.63
CA LEU A 70 2.86 -11.32 -4.31
C LEU A 70 3.23 -12.81 -4.27
N SER A 71 2.40 -13.64 -3.62
CA SER A 71 2.67 -15.08 -3.50
C SER A 71 2.64 -15.80 -4.85
N ARG A 72 1.74 -15.39 -5.75
CA ARG A 72 1.69 -15.95 -7.11
C ARG A 72 2.89 -15.55 -7.95
N HIS A 73 3.45 -14.37 -7.72
CA HIS A 73 4.56 -13.85 -8.52
C HIS A 73 5.92 -14.33 -8.02
N PHE A 74 6.15 -14.30 -6.70
CA PHE A 74 7.44 -14.62 -6.08
C PHE A 74 7.50 -16.01 -5.43
N GLY A 75 6.38 -16.74 -5.41
CA GLY A 75 6.25 -18.01 -4.69
C GLY A 75 5.71 -17.81 -3.27
N PRO A 76 5.51 -18.90 -2.51
CA PRO A 76 4.97 -18.83 -1.15
C PRO A 76 5.77 -17.86 -0.28
N LEU A 77 5.08 -16.92 0.36
CA LEU A 77 5.69 -15.92 1.23
C LEU A 77 5.49 -16.31 2.68
N ASP A 78 6.53 -16.18 3.49
CA ASP A 78 6.42 -16.28 4.95
C ASP A 78 6.56 -14.89 5.55
N LEU A 79 5.48 -14.10 5.46
CA LEU A 79 5.45 -12.73 5.96
C LEU A 79 4.88 -12.72 7.37
N ALA A 80 5.76 -12.60 8.36
CA ALA A 80 5.36 -12.31 9.72
C ALA A 80 4.81 -10.88 9.83
N ALA A 81 3.98 -10.62 10.84
CA ALA A 81 3.46 -9.26 11.11
C ALA A 81 4.56 -8.21 11.33
N ASN A 82 5.77 -8.64 11.71
CA ASN A 82 6.92 -7.77 11.91
C ASN A 82 7.79 -7.56 10.66
N ASP A 83 7.45 -8.20 9.54
CA ASP A 83 8.17 -8.10 8.29
C ASP A 83 8.19 -6.65 7.76
N PRO A 84 9.33 -6.13 7.29
CA PRO A 84 9.43 -4.77 6.75
C PRO A 84 8.43 -4.48 5.63
N LEU A 85 8.12 -5.45 4.77
CA LEU A 85 7.14 -5.29 3.69
C LEU A 85 5.72 -5.11 4.26
N VAL A 86 5.36 -5.92 5.26
CA VAL A 86 4.04 -5.84 5.91
C VAL A 86 3.87 -4.50 6.61
N LYS A 87 4.92 -4.02 7.28
CA LYS A 87 4.93 -2.70 7.91
C LYS A 87 4.79 -1.57 6.90
N ALA A 88 5.57 -1.60 5.82
CA ALA A 88 5.49 -0.58 4.78
C ALA A 88 4.12 -0.56 4.08
N LEU A 89 3.48 -1.72 3.89
CA LEU A 89 2.11 -1.80 3.36
C LEU A 89 1.10 -1.21 4.34
N ALA A 90 1.23 -1.48 5.64
CA ALA A 90 0.39 -0.89 6.67
C ALA A 90 0.54 0.64 6.73
N GLU A 91 1.77 1.15 6.75
CA GLU A 91 2.08 2.58 6.71
C GLU A 91 1.49 3.28 5.47
N TYR A 92 1.56 2.63 4.31
CA TYR A 92 0.94 3.12 3.09
C TYR A 92 -0.59 3.17 3.19
N GLY A 93 -1.21 2.15 3.79
CA GLY A 93 -2.63 2.12 4.09
C GLY A 93 -3.05 3.25 5.02
N ASP A 94 -2.33 3.46 6.12
CA ASP A 94 -2.60 4.52 7.09
C ASP A 94 -2.48 5.91 6.47
N ALA A 95 -1.46 6.14 5.62
CA ALA A 95 -1.31 7.39 4.88
C ALA A 95 -2.47 7.61 3.91
N CYS A 96 -2.92 6.56 3.21
CA CYS A 96 -4.09 6.62 2.33
C CYS A 96 -5.38 6.91 3.12
N ARG A 97 -5.56 6.28 4.27
CA ARG A 97 -6.70 6.50 5.17
C ARG A 97 -6.72 7.94 5.68
N ALA A 98 -5.59 8.46 6.14
CA ALA A 98 -5.47 9.86 6.58
C ALA A 98 -5.78 10.86 5.46
N ALA A 99 -5.40 10.54 4.22
CA ALA A 99 -5.72 11.36 3.05
C ALA A 99 -7.19 11.22 2.58
N GLY A 100 -7.88 10.15 2.97
CA GLY A 100 -9.28 9.87 2.61
C GLY A 100 -10.32 10.53 3.52
N LEU A 101 -9.90 11.07 4.67
CA LEU A 101 -10.76 11.86 5.55
C LEU A 101 -11.36 13.03 4.76
N LYS A 102 -12.65 12.91 4.43
CA LYS A 102 -13.44 13.99 3.83
C LYS A 102 -13.41 15.23 4.74
N ALA A 103 -13.16 16.36 4.09
CA ALA A 103 -13.57 17.68 4.53
C ALA A 103 -15.09 17.77 4.73
#